data_AF-A0A967E5D1-F1
#
_entry.id   AF-A0A967E5D1-F1
#
_cell.length_a   1.000
_cell.length_b   1.000
_cell.length_c   1.000
_cell.angle_alpha   90.00
_cell.angle_beta   90.00
_cell.angle_gamma   90.00
#
_symmetry.space_group_name_H-M   'P 1'
#
loop_
_entity.id
_entity.type
_entity.pdbx_description
1 polymer ?
#
loop_
_entity_poly.entity_id
_entity_poly.type
_entity_poly.pdbx_seq_one_letter_code
_entity_poly.pdbx_strand_id
1 'polypeptide(L)'
;MVSEEWIAEVRSLPVEAAKPSLSRVFLLCMSIMIVCLGVVSWHSWHVGKRVRQALRFPPPGATVVRDTVILSGQAAVARGRLFQVFGVILILCAIALGVMAWFVLNMLRGVLG
;
A
#
# COMPACT_ATOMS: atom_id res chain seq x y z
N MET A 1 23.34 -8.46 10.22
CA MET A 1 24.54 -7.73 10.66
C MET A 1 24.28 -6.23 10.72
N VAL A 2 24.13 -5.50 9.60
CA VAL A 2 23.96 -4.02 9.62
C VAL A 2 22.78 -3.53 10.49
N SER A 3 21.64 -4.22 10.47
CA SER A 3 20.48 -3.83 11.29
C SER A 3 20.71 -4.04 12.79
N GLU A 4 21.43 -5.09 13.19
CA GLU A 4 21.67 -5.38 14.60
C GLU A 4 22.70 -4.43 15.21
N GLU A 5 23.72 -4.06 14.43
CA GLU A 5 24.71 -3.04 14.78
C GLU A 5 24.03 -1.67 14.96
N TRP A 6 23.19 -1.26 14.00
CA TRP A 6 22.45 -0.01 14.10
C TRP A 6 21.47 0.01 15.29
N ILE A 7 20.77 -1.09 15.58
CA ILE A 7 19.89 -1.17 16.75
C ILE A 7 20.69 -1.05 18.06
N ALA A 8 21.84 -1.70 18.15
CA ALA A 8 22.71 -1.61 19.33
C ALA A 8 23.24 -0.18 19.54
N GLU A 9 23.59 0.50 18.46
CA GLU A 9 24.01 1.91 18.48
C GLU A 9 22.86 2.85 18.89
N VAL A 10 21.67 2.70 18.30
CA VAL A 10 20.51 3.52 18.68
C VAL A 10 20.09 3.30 20.13
N ARG A 11 20.28 2.08 20.66
CA ARG A 11 19.96 1.75 22.06
C ARG A 11 20.94 2.33 23.08
N SER A 12 22.19 2.58 22.68
CA SER A 12 23.21 3.16 23.56
C SER A 12 23.15 4.70 23.58
N LEU A 13 22.46 5.32 22.62
CA LEU A 13 22.29 6.76 22.55
C LEU A 13 21.29 7.30 23.58
N PRO A 14 21.50 8.53 24.10
CA PRO A 14 20.49 9.23 24.87
C PRO A 14 19.24 9.45 24.03
N VAL A 15 18.07 9.45 24.68
CA VAL A 15 16.75 9.48 24.04
C VAL A 15 16.61 10.66 23.06
N GLU A 16 17.23 11.80 23.34
CA GLU A 16 17.24 12.97 22.44
C GLU A 16 17.95 12.72 21.09
N ALA A 17 19.05 11.96 21.10
CA ALA A 17 19.83 11.67 19.89
C ALA A 17 19.24 10.49 19.08
N ALA A 18 18.51 9.58 19.72
CA ALA A 18 17.90 8.42 19.08
C ALA A 18 16.66 8.77 18.22
N LYS A 19 15.89 9.78 18.62
CA LYS A 19 14.64 10.21 17.97
C LYS A 19 14.73 10.52 16.46
N PRO A 20 15.68 11.34 15.98
CA PRO A 20 15.75 11.66 14.55
C PRO A 20 16.07 10.42 13.71
N SER A 21 16.92 9.52 14.23
CA SER A 21 17.27 8.27 13.56
C SER A 21 16.05 7.35 13.44
N LEU A 22 15.33 7.11 14.54
CA LEU A 22 14.11 6.31 14.57
C LEU A 22 13.00 6.90 13.68
N SER A 23 12.81 8.23 13.71
CA SER A 23 11.79 8.91 12.90
C SER A 23 12.06 8.76 11.40
N ARG A 24 13.33 8.81 10.97
CA ARG A 24 13.71 8.61 9.56
C ARG A 24 13.43 7.18 9.10
N VAL A 25 13.81 6.18 9.89
CA VAL A 25 13.54 4.78 9.55
C VAL A 25 12.04 4.50 9.52
N PHE A 26 11.29 5.02 10.51
CA PHE A 26 9.84 4.92 10.54
C PHE A 26 9.18 5.55 9.29
N LEU A 27 9.59 6.78 8.92
CA LEU A 27 9.13 7.45 7.70
C LEU A 27 9.47 6.66 6.43
N LEU A 28 10.67 6.09 6.36
CA LEU A 28 11.09 5.26 5.23
C LEU A 28 10.19 4.02 5.12
N CYS A 29 9.98 3.28 6.20
CA CYS A 29 9.12 2.10 6.20
C CYS A 29 7.67 2.46 5.82
N MET A 30 7.12 3.53 6.39
CA MET A 30 5.75 3.98 6.10
C MET A 30 5.60 4.42 4.65
N SER A 31 6.57 5.16 4.11
CA SER A 31 6.53 5.60 2.70
C SER A 31 6.59 4.41 1.74
N ILE A 32 7.45 3.41 2.00
CA ILE A 32 7.52 2.18 1.21
C ILE A 32 6.16 1.46 1.23
N MET A 33 5.55 1.28 2.39
CA MET A 33 4.24 0.63 2.50
C MET A 33 3.14 1.38 1.72
N ILE A 34 3.09 2.71 1.85
CA ILE A 34 2.12 3.56 1.13
C ILE A 34 2.31 3.42 -0.38
N VAL A 35 3.56 3.45 -0.86
CA VAL A 35 3.87 3.27 -2.29
C VAL A 35 3.44 1.89 -2.78
N CYS A 36 3.75 0.82 -2.04
CA CYS A 36 3.32 -0.53 -2.40
C CYS A 36 1.79 -0.64 -2.51
N LEU A 37 1.06 -0.11 -1.54
CA LEU A 37 -0.41 -0.09 -1.57
C LEU A 37 -0.95 0.75 -2.73
N GLY A 38 -0.33 1.90 -3.01
CA GLY A 38 -0.68 2.76 -4.14
C GLY A 38 -0.52 2.06 -5.48
N VAL A 39 0.59 1.33 -5.68
CA VAL A 39 0.86 0.57 -6.90
C VAL A 39 -0.15 -0.56 -7.08
N VAL A 40 -0.44 -1.34 -6.02
CA VAL A 40 -1.41 -2.44 -6.09
C VAL A 40 -2.83 -1.92 -6.31
N SER A 41 -3.19 -0.80 -5.68
CA SER A 41 -4.47 -0.12 -5.91
C SER A 41 -4.63 0.34 -7.35
N TRP A 42 -3.61 1.04 -7.88
CA TRP A 42 -3.59 1.53 -9.26
C TRP A 42 -3.75 0.38 -10.25
N HIS A 43 -2.98 -0.71 -10.06
CA HIS A 43 -3.07 -1.89 -10.90
C HIS A 43 -4.47 -2.52 -10.84
N SER A 44 -5.02 -2.71 -9.64
CA SER A 44 -6.38 -3.24 -9.44
C SER A 44 -7.44 -2.39 -10.14
N TRP A 45 -7.34 -1.07 -10.01
CA TRP A 45 -8.26 -0.14 -10.67
C TRP A 45 -8.17 -0.23 -12.19
N HIS A 46 -6.95 -0.28 -12.74
CA HIS A 46 -6.71 -0.37 -14.17
C HIS A 46 -7.23 -1.70 -14.76
N VAL A 47 -6.99 -2.82 -14.07
CA VAL A 47 -7.54 -4.14 -14.45
C VAL A 47 -9.07 -4.10 -14.43
N GLY A 48 -9.67 -3.59 -13.35
CA GLY A 48 -11.13 -3.47 -13.25
C GLY A 48 -11.72 -2.60 -14.37
N LYS A 49 -11.06 -1.50 -14.73
CA LYS A 49 -11.45 -0.64 -15.86
C LYS A 49 -11.40 -1.40 -17.19
N ARG A 50 -10.31 -2.12 -17.47
CA ARG A 50 -10.16 -2.93 -18.70
C ARG A 50 -11.22 -4.02 -18.81
N VAL A 51 -11.51 -4.72 -17.71
CA VAL A 51 -12.54 -5.76 -17.65
C VAL A 51 -13.93 -5.18 -17.94
N ARG A 52 -14.25 -4.02 -17.35
CA ARG A 52 -15.53 -3.33 -17.58
C ARG A 52 -15.67 -2.82 -19.01
N GLN A 53 -14.60 -2.26 -19.60
CA GLN A 53 -14.60 -1.77 -20.98
C GLN A 53 -14.72 -2.91 -21.99
N ALA A 54 -14.07 -4.04 -21.73
CA ALA A 54 -14.14 -5.20 -22.61
C ALA A 54 -15.36 -6.10 -22.39
N LEU A 55 -16.17 -5.84 -21.35
CA LEU A 55 -17.29 -6.68 -20.91
C LEU A 55 -16.91 -8.17 -20.79
N ARG A 56 -15.64 -8.45 -20.46
CA ARG A 56 -15.05 -9.79 -20.47
C ARG A 56 -13.97 -9.89 -19.41
N PHE A 57 -13.99 -11.00 -18.66
CA PHE A 57 -12.95 -11.38 -17.72
C PHE A 57 -12.40 -12.77 -18.11
N PRO A 58 -11.07 -12.96 -18.22
CA PRO A 58 -10.02 -11.94 -18.14
C PRO A 58 -10.10 -10.93 -19.32
N PRO A 59 -9.52 -9.72 -19.18
CA PRO A 59 -9.57 -8.72 -20.25
C PRO A 59 -8.82 -9.21 -21.49
N PRO A 60 -9.19 -8.74 -22.70
CA PRO A 60 -8.54 -9.14 -23.95
C PRO A 60 -7.04 -8.81 -23.92
N GLY A 61 -6.23 -9.77 -24.35
CA GLY A 61 -4.76 -9.71 -24.31
C GLY A 61 -4.13 -10.10 -22.97
N ALA A 62 -4.92 -10.50 -21.97
CA ALA A 62 -4.38 -11.10 -20.75
C ALA A 62 -4.01 -12.57 -20.98
N THR A 63 -2.91 -13.02 -20.37
CA THR A 63 -2.48 -14.43 -20.39
C THR A 63 -3.55 -15.29 -19.70
N VAL A 64 -4.14 -16.20 -20.46
CA VAL A 64 -5.20 -17.10 -19.97
C VAL A 64 -4.55 -18.42 -19.56
N VAL A 65 -4.68 -18.80 -18.29
CA VAL A 65 -4.37 -20.17 -17.85
C VAL A 65 -5.48 -21.08 -18.36
N ARG A 66 -5.15 -22.30 -18.83
CA ARG A 66 -6.09 -23.21 -19.52
C ARG A 66 -7.46 -23.39 -18.84
N ASP A 67 -7.53 -23.29 -17.51
CA ASP A 67 -8.76 -23.49 -16.72
C ASP A 67 -9.48 -22.19 -16.34
N THR A 68 -9.12 -21.05 -16.92
CA THR A 68 -9.77 -19.78 -16.57
C THR A 68 -11.12 -19.67 -17.28
N VAL A 69 -12.21 -19.82 -16.52
CA VAL A 69 -13.57 -19.59 -17.04
C VAL A 69 -13.70 -18.16 -17.56
N ILE A 70 -14.02 -18.04 -18.85
CA ILE A 70 -14.26 -16.75 -19.49
C ILE A 70 -15.64 -16.27 -19.08
N LEU A 71 -15.70 -15.17 -18.32
CA LEU A 71 -16.94 -14.51 -17.96
C LEU A 71 -17.20 -13.37 -18.96
N SER A 72 -18.44 -13.21 -19.39
CA SER A 72 -18.87 -12.15 -20.30
C SER A 72 -20.07 -11.38 -19.75
N GLY A 73 -20.30 -10.18 -20.31
CA GLY A 73 -21.46 -9.36 -19.98
C GLY A 73 -21.47 -8.92 -18.51
N GLN A 74 -22.63 -9.01 -17.86
CA GLN A 74 -22.82 -8.50 -16.50
C GLN A 74 -21.94 -9.20 -15.45
N ALA A 75 -21.66 -10.50 -15.60
CA ALA A 75 -20.77 -11.23 -14.69
C ALA A 75 -19.33 -10.71 -14.74
N ALA A 76 -18.85 -10.34 -15.94
CA ALA A 76 -17.55 -9.70 -16.11
C ALA A 76 -17.52 -8.29 -15.49
N VAL A 77 -18.60 -7.52 -15.66
CA VAL A 77 -18.72 -6.18 -15.05
C VAL A 77 -18.69 -6.25 -13.52
N ALA A 78 -19.37 -7.22 -12.91
CA ALA A 78 -19.35 -7.44 -11.47
C ALA A 78 -17.92 -7.73 -10.97
N ARG A 79 -17.18 -8.62 -11.66
CA ARG A 79 -15.76 -8.90 -11.37
C ARG A 79 -14.90 -7.64 -11.50
N GLY A 80 -15.06 -6.88 -12.58
CA GLY A 80 -14.33 -5.63 -12.77
C GLY A 80 -14.63 -4.58 -11.69
N ARG A 81 -15.87 -4.53 -11.19
CA ARG A 81 -16.27 -3.65 -10.09
C ARG A 81 -15.64 -4.10 -8.76
N LEU A 82 -15.55 -5.40 -8.50
CA LEU A 82 -14.83 -5.91 -7.32
C LEU A 82 -13.37 -5.44 -7.29
N PHE A 83 -12.66 -5.54 -8.42
CA PHE A 83 -11.28 -5.02 -8.51
C PHE A 83 -11.18 -3.51 -8.23
N GLN A 84 -12.15 -2.73 -8.69
CA GLN A 84 -12.21 -1.29 -8.39
C GLN A 84 -12.49 -1.02 -6.91
N VAL A 85 -13.40 -1.78 -6.29
CA VAL A 85 -13.69 -1.68 -4.85
C VAL A 85 -12.44 -2.01 -4.03
N PHE A 86 -11.72 -3.09 -4.38
CA PHE A 86 -10.44 -3.41 -3.74
C PHE A 86 -9.42 -2.28 -3.94
N GLY A 87 -9.33 -1.69 -5.13
CA GLY A 87 -8.48 -0.53 -5.39
C GLY A 87 -8.80 0.64 -4.43
N VAL A 88 -10.09 0.97 -4.27
CA VAL A 88 -10.52 2.04 -3.35
C VAL A 88 -10.17 1.70 -1.90
N ILE A 89 -10.43 0.47 -1.44
CA ILE A 89 -10.09 0.04 -0.08
C ILE A 89 -8.57 0.18 0.17
N LEU A 90 -7.74 -0.23 -0.78
CA LEU A 90 -6.29 -0.10 -0.66
C LEU A 90 -5.82 1.36 -0.57
N ILE A 91 -6.45 2.27 -1.32
CA ILE A 91 -6.18 3.72 -1.19
C ILE A 91 -6.59 4.23 0.19
N LEU A 92 -7.74 3.83 0.70
CA LEU A 92 -8.18 4.22 2.04
C LEU A 92 -7.21 3.72 3.12
N CYS A 93 -6.70 2.49 2.99
CA CYS A 93 -5.65 1.97 3.86
C CYS A 93 -4.36 2.80 3.77
N ALA A 94 -3.94 3.19 2.56
CA ALA A 94 -2.74 4.03 2.38
C ALA A 94 -2.91 5.42 3.02
N ILE A 95 -4.09 6.04 2.88
CA ILE A 95 -4.43 7.30 3.55
C ILE A 95 -4.41 7.14 5.07
N ALA A 96 -5.03 6.08 5.59
CA ALA A 96 -5.06 5.79 7.03
C ALA A 96 -3.64 5.61 7.60
N LEU A 97 -2.74 4.95 6.87
CA LEU A 97 -1.33 4.83 7.25
C LEU A 97 -0.62 6.19 7.28
N GLY A 98 -0.88 7.05 6.30
CA GLY A 98 -0.33 8.42 6.28
C GLY A 98 -0.81 9.25 7.47
N VAL A 99 -2.10 9.16 7.80
CA VAL A 99 -2.69 9.82 8.98
C VAL A 99 -2.09 9.28 10.28
N MET A 100 -1.96 7.95 10.41
CA MET A 100 -1.29 7.31 11.55
C MET A 100 0.16 7.79 11.71
N ALA A 101 0.93 7.81 10.62
CA ALA A 101 2.30 8.29 10.63
C ALA A 101 2.38 9.75 11.08
N TRP A 102 1.46 10.60 10.61
CA TRP A 102 1.35 11.99 11.02
C TRP A 102 1.08 12.14 12.53
N PHE A 103 0.13 11.39 13.08
CA PHE A 103 -0.16 11.40 14.52
C PHE A 103 1.05 10.97 15.35
N VAL A 104 1.76 9.91 14.96
CA VAL A 104 2.96 9.44 15.66
C VAL A 104 4.06 10.50 15.65
N LEU A 105 4.29 11.15 14.50
CA LEU A 105 5.31 12.21 14.40
C LEU A 105 4.95 13.44 15.22
N ASN A 106 3.67 13.81 15.28
CA ASN A 106 3.23 14.92 16.12
C ASN A 106 3.32 14.59 17.60
N MET A 107 3.00 13.36 18.01
CA MET A 107 3.20 12.90 19.38
C MET A 107 4.68 12.95 19.76
N LEU A 108 5.57 12.46 18.89
CA LEU A 108 7.02 12.52 19.10
C LEU A 108 7.53 13.96 19.22
N ARG A 109 6.93 14.92 18.51
CA ARG A 109 7.25 16.35 18.65
C ARG A 109 6.67 16.97 19.92
N GLY A 110 5.44 16.61 20.30
CA GLY A 110 4.71 17.22 21.41
C GLY A 110 5.11 16.73 22.80
N VAL A 111 5.69 15.54 22.94
CA VAL A 111 6.18 15.02 24.23
C VAL A 111 7.48 15.72 24.70
N LEU A 112 8.09 16.56 23.87
CA LEU A 112 9.42 17.16 24.09
C LEU A 112 9.47 18.68 23.91
N GLY A 113 8.30 19.29 23.71
CA GLY A 113 8.13 20.74 23.74
C GLY A 113 7.95 21.24 25.17
#